data_AF-A0A0F9JGQ1-F1
#
_entry.id   AF-A0A0F9JGQ1-F1
#
_cell.length_a   1.000
_cell.length_b   1.000
_cell.length_c   1.000
_cell.angle_alpha   90.00
_cell.angle_beta   90.00
_cell.angle_gamma   90.00
#
_symmetry.space_group_name_H-M   'P 1'
#
loop_
_entity.id
_entity.type
_entity.pdbx_description
1 polymer ?
#
loop_
_entity_poly.entity_id
_entity_poly.type
_entity_poly.pdbx_seq_one_letter_code
_entity_poly.pdbx_strand_id
1 'polypeptide(L)'
;MLNIKKKKKLKLIVLVFLGIFITNYEFYPLVSSSSHYTLPLEKGSQIYEVIYYDEEAWKDTINVTSNSTDWFGGESDRIGAQSKATVLRVHDGGSGTLGMFGSLFFDWFETNRSILWQYGYYQSFIDSNYPNNYNQWRPFFTFWPFGTEPFDNYNNSFLSMPFLFREPLDFQSILNNYNDFAAVINNDTALQAINFSMPILSGDDFLWRFILENYVMVYPIKNYLTEVINALECENVTVQDNKIIFRRFGEKPYITEFTYNSQGLLDTVVVKDNDDSLIYKITSSNLKFVVYIIIGISLGTILGLIGFSFYRKR
;
A
#
# COMPACT_ATOMS: atom_id res chain seq x y z
N MET A 1 -4.99 61.52 -3.57
CA MET A 1 -3.84 60.68 -3.16
C MET A 1 -4.20 59.29 -2.58
N LEU A 2 -5.42 59.06 -2.07
CA LEU A 2 -5.85 57.75 -1.51
C LEU A 2 -5.94 56.58 -2.52
N ASN A 3 -6.24 56.86 -3.79
CA ASN A 3 -6.52 55.81 -4.79
C ASN A 3 -5.27 55.04 -5.27
N ILE A 4 -4.09 55.68 -5.22
CA ILE A 4 -2.81 55.10 -5.65
C ILE A 4 -2.30 54.08 -4.62
N LYS A 5 -2.48 54.34 -3.32
CA LYS A 5 -2.09 53.41 -2.24
C LYS A 5 -2.93 52.12 -2.23
N LYS A 6 -4.23 52.20 -2.54
CA LYS A 6 -5.11 51.00 -2.68
C LYS A 6 -4.70 50.11 -3.86
N LYS A 7 -4.42 50.69 -5.04
CA LYS A 7 -3.96 49.93 -6.22
C LYS A 7 -2.62 49.22 -5.98
N LYS A 8 -1.68 49.83 -5.24
CA LYS A 8 -0.41 49.17 -4.88
C LYS A 8 -0.59 47.97 -3.93
N LYS A 9 -1.47 48.09 -2.92
CA LYS A 9 -1.76 46.96 -2.01
C LYS A 9 -2.44 45.77 -2.70
N LEU A 10 -3.37 46.03 -3.62
CA LEU A 10 -4.05 44.96 -4.38
C LEU A 10 -3.06 44.19 -5.29
N LYS A 11 -2.15 44.91 -5.98
CA LYS A 11 -1.11 44.28 -6.80
C LYS A 11 -0.16 43.40 -6.00
N LEU A 12 0.20 43.82 -4.78
CA LEU A 12 1.08 43.05 -3.90
C LEU A 12 0.40 41.74 -3.43
N ILE A 13 -0.89 41.79 -3.08
CA ILE A 13 -1.65 40.60 -2.67
C ILE A 13 -1.75 39.60 -3.83
N VAL A 14 -2.06 40.06 -5.04
CA VAL A 14 -2.12 39.20 -6.24
C VAL A 14 -0.75 38.58 -6.54
N LEU A 15 0.34 39.34 -6.42
CA LEU A 15 1.71 38.83 -6.60
C LEU A 15 2.11 37.80 -5.55
N VAL A 16 1.67 37.96 -4.29
CA VAL A 16 1.92 36.98 -3.23
C VAL A 16 1.12 35.69 -3.48
N PHE A 17 -0.15 35.79 -3.90
CA PHE A 17 -0.94 34.61 -4.28
C PHE A 17 -0.36 33.88 -5.50
N LEU A 18 0.05 34.62 -6.55
CA LEU A 18 0.74 34.02 -7.69
C LEU A 18 2.09 33.39 -7.28
N GLY A 19 2.83 34.03 -6.36
CA GLY A 19 4.05 33.49 -5.79
C GLY A 19 3.82 32.17 -5.07
N ILE A 20 2.76 32.06 -4.26
CA ILE A 20 2.37 30.83 -3.56
C ILE A 20 1.98 29.70 -4.54
N PHE A 21 1.33 30.03 -5.66
CA PHE A 21 1.01 29.07 -6.71
C PHE A 21 2.27 28.62 -7.48
N ILE A 22 3.21 29.52 -7.74
CA ILE A 22 4.47 29.22 -8.45
C ILE A 22 5.42 28.42 -7.56
N THR A 23 5.48 28.68 -6.25
CA THR A 23 6.33 27.92 -5.32
C THR A 23 5.72 26.56 -4.93
N ASN A 24 4.41 26.34 -5.09
CA ASN A 24 3.82 24.99 -4.97
C ASN A 24 3.92 24.18 -6.26
N TYR A 25 4.36 24.79 -7.37
CA TYR A 25 4.73 24.09 -8.59
C TYR A 25 6.17 23.57 -8.52
N GLU A 26 6.58 23.08 -7.33
CA GLU A 26 7.86 22.42 -7.15
C GLU A 26 7.93 21.21 -8.08
N PHE A 27 8.74 21.35 -9.12
CA PHE A 27 9.63 20.33 -9.65
C PHE A 27 9.10 18.89 -9.56
N TYR A 28 8.27 18.51 -10.54
CA TYR A 28 8.19 17.12 -10.96
C TYR A 28 9.62 16.64 -11.24
N PRO A 29 10.16 15.64 -10.51
CA PRO A 29 11.33 14.94 -10.99
C PRO A 29 10.86 14.10 -12.18
N LEU A 30 11.03 14.64 -13.39
CA LEU A 30 11.17 13.85 -14.61
C LEU A 30 12.50 13.10 -14.50
N VAL A 31 12.52 12.04 -13.70
CA VAL A 31 13.58 11.05 -13.73
C VAL A 31 13.00 9.85 -14.46
N SER A 32 13.35 9.77 -15.75
CA SER A 32 12.98 8.65 -16.60
C SER A 32 13.70 7.38 -16.14
N SER A 33 12.95 6.48 -15.50
CA SER A 33 13.24 5.04 -15.51
C SER A 33 12.80 4.47 -16.86
N SER A 34 13.45 3.41 -17.33
CA SER A 34 13.10 2.68 -18.57
C SER A 34 11.74 1.98 -18.51
N SER A 35 11.06 1.97 -17.35
CA SER A 35 9.69 1.49 -17.20
C SER A 35 8.69 2.59 -17.56
N HIS A 36 7.63 2.25 -18.29
CA HIS A 36 6.48 3.16 -18.52
C HIS A 36 5.64 3.40 -17.25
N TYR A 37 6.06 2.80 -16.13
CA TYR A 37 5.46 2.87 -14.82
C TYR A 37 6.19 3.84 -13.89
N THR A 38 5.44 4.42 -12.96
CA THR A 38 5.95 5.38 -11.97
C THR A 38 5.29 5.15 -10.61
N LEU A 39 5.92 5.61 -9.54
CA LEU A 39 5.35 5.60 -8.20
C LEU A 39 5.17 7.04 -7.70
N PRO A 40 4.02 7.70 -8.00
CA PRO A 40 3.81 9.12 -7.74
C PRO A 40 3.44 9.41 -6.27
N LEU A 41 4.15 8.79 -5.33
CA LEU A 41 3.92 8.99 -3.92
C LEU A 41 4.47 10.34 -3.46
N GLU A 42 3.59 11.17 -2.92
CA GLU A 42 3.96 12.42 -2.29
C GLU A 42 4.12 12.27 -0.78
N LYS A 43 4.97 13.12 -0.18
CA LYS A 43 5.00 13.26 1.28
C LYS A 43 3.63 13.68 1.80
N GLY A 44 3.15 12.97 2.82
CA GLY A 44 1.84 13.19 3.41
C GLY A 44 1.43 12.02 4.30
N SER A 45 0.37 12.21 5.07
CA SER A 45 -0.22 11.14 5.88
C SER A 45 -1.56 10.71 5.31
N GLN A 46 -1.74 9.40 5.21
CA GLN A 46 -3.01 8.75 5.00
C GLN A 46 -3.49 8.17 6.33
N ILE A 47 -4.74 8.43 6.68
CA ILE A 47 -5.41 7.79 7.83
C ILE A 47 -6.34 6.74 7.26
N TYR A 48 -6.27 5.53 7.80
CA TYR A 48 -7.16 4.43 7.50
C TYR A 48 -8.10 4.22 8.69
N GLU A 49 -9.37 3.98 8.43
CA GLU A 49 -10.38 3.77 9.48
C GLU A 49 -11.24 2.56 9.14
N VAL A 50 -11.46 1.71 10.13
CA VAL A 50 -12.42 0.60 10.06
C VAL A 50 -13.82 1.19 10.23
N ILE A 51 -14.60 1.24 9.16
CA ILE A 51 -15.95 1.83 9.19
C ILE A 51 -17.06 0.78 9.28
N TYR A 52 -16.72 -0.50 9.07
CA TYR A 52 -17.65 -1.61 9.21
C TYR A 52 -16.90 -2.91 9.50
N TYR A 53 -17.44 -3.72 10.41
CA TYR A 53 -16.98 -5.09 10.67
C TYR A 53 -18.12 -5.92 11.26
N ASP A 54 -18.40 -7.06 10.63
CA ASP A 54 -19.29 -8.10 11.13
C ASP A 54 -18.44 -9.33 11.48
N GLU A 55 -18.21 -9.53 12.78
CA GLU A 55 -17.37 -10.64 13.29
C GLU A 55 -18.01 -12.01 13.05
N GLU A 56 -19.34 -12.11 13.14
CA GLU A 56 -20.04 -13.38 12.92
C GLU A 56 -19.95 -13.78 11.45
N ALA A 57 -20.22 -12.85 10.54
CA ALA A 57 -20.08 -13.08 9.10
C ALA A 57 -18.63 -13.38 8.70
N TRP A 58 -17.64 -12.73 9.35
CA TRP A 58 -16.22 -13.03 9.13
C TRP A 58 -15.90 -14.50 9.48
N LYS A 59 -16.31 -14.95 10.67
CA LYS A 59 -16.03 -16.32 11.12
C LYS A 59 -16.77 -17.37 10.30
N ASP A 60 -18.01 -17.08 9.90
CA ASP A 60 -18.85 -18.00 9.11
C ASP A 60 -18.41 -18.09 7.63
N THR A 61 -17.76 -17.06 7.09
CA THR A 61 -17.39 -16.99 5.67
C THR A 61 -15.89 -17.17 5.43
N ILE A 62 -15.04 -16.53 6.23
CA ILE A 62 -13.60 -16.41 5.97
C ILE A 62 -12.83 -17.48 6.74
N ASN A 63 -12.84 -17.42 8.08
CA ASN A 63 -12.16 -18.40 8.92
C ASN A 63 -12.66 -18.29 10.37
N VAL A 64 -13.11 -19.41 10.94
CA VAL A 64 -13.64 -19.46 12.31
C VAL A 64 -12.62 -19.13 13.40
N THR A 65 -11.33 -19.35 13.15
CA THR A 65 -10.24 -19.10 14.10
C THR A 65 -9.51 -17.80 13.87
N SER A 66 -9.96 -16.97 12.92
CA SER A 66 -9.27 -15.74 12.50
C SER A 66 -10.21 -14.54 12.58
N ASN A 67 -9.63 -13.34 12.52
CA ASN A 67 -10.35 -12.08 12.38
C ASN A 67 -9.56 -11.10 11.48
N SER A 68 -10.04 -9.87 11.33
CA SER A 68 -9.37 -8.84 10.52
C SER A 68 -7.99 -8.43 11.07
N THR A 69 -7.68 -8.68 12.35
CA THR A 69 -6.36 -8.38 12.93
C THR A 69 -5.26 -9.27 12.37
N ASP A 70 -5.59 -10.47 11.89
CA ASP A 70 -4.62 -11.34 11.22
C ASP A 70 -4.16 -10.76 9.87
N TRP A 71 -4.98 -9.89 9.26
CA TRP A 71 -4.70 -9.27 7.97
C TRP A 71 -4.10 -7.87 8.12
N PHE A 72 -4.62 -7.07 9.04
CA PHE A 72 -4.27 -5.65 9.14
C PHE A 72 -3.59 -5.27 10.47
N GLY A 73 -3.49 -6.20 11.41
CA GLY A 73 -2.86 -6.00 12.73
C GLY A 73 -3.64 -5.07 13.65
N GLY A 74 -3.09 -4.82 14.85
CA GLY A 74 -3.65 -3.91 15.83
C GLY A 74 -5.09 -4.25 16.22
N GLU A 75 -5.90 -3.22 16.47
CA GLU A 75 -7.33 -3.35 16.78
C GLU A 75 -8.23 -3.21 15.54
N SER A 76 -7.79 -3.77 14.40
CA SER A 76 -8.53 -3.67 13.13
C SER A 76 -9.83 -4.49 13.09
N ASP A 77 -10.16 -5.21 14.17
CA ASP A 77 -11.44 -5.86 14.47
C ASP A 77 -12.43 -4.95 15.20
N ARG A 78 -12.13 -3.65 15.36
CA ARG A 78 -13.01 -2.68 16.00
C ARG A 78 -13.41 -1.57 15.05
N ILE A 79 -14.72 -1.33 14.95
CA ILE A 79 -15.25 -0.17 14.21
C ILE A 79 -14.76 1.12 14.88
N GLY A 80 -14.27 2.06 14.06
CA GLY A 80 -13.67 3.32 14.49
C GLY A 80 -12.19 3.22 14.84
N ALA A 81 -11.58 2.03 14.81
CA ALA A 81 -10.12 1.92 14.93
C ALA A 81 -9.44 2.58 13.73
N GLN A 82 -8.40 3.36 14.00
CA GLN A 82 -7.68 4.12 12.99
C GLN A 82 -6.19 3.71 12.94
N SER A 83 -5.65 3.64 11.73
CA SER A 83 -4.23 3.50 11.43
C SER A 83 -3.76 4.74 10.67
N LYS A 84 -2.45 5.02 10.72
CA LYS A 84 -1.84 6.14 10.00
C LYS A 84 -0.58 5.67 9.29
N ALA A 85 -0.46 5.97 8.01
CA ALA A 85 0.79 5.84 7.26
C ALA A 85 1.26 7.20 6.80
N THR A 86 2.52 7.56 7.06
CA THR A 86 3.13 8.81 6.61
C THR A 86 4.27 8.52 5.65
N VAL A 87 4.12 8.96 4.40
CA VAL A 87 5.14 8.82 3.36
C VAL A 87 6.30 9.76 3.67
N LEU A 88 7.48 9.21 3.88
CA LEU A 88 8.69 9.98 4.15
C LEU A 88 9.47 10.27 2.86
N ARG A 89 9.63 9.24 2.02
CA ARG A 89 10.42 9.27 0.77
C ARG A 89 10.21 7.98 -0.02
N VAL A 90 10.58 8.00 -1.30
CA VAL A 90 10.71 6.80 -2.15
C VAL A 90 12.17 6.66 -2.54
N HIS A 91 12.72 5.46 -2.40
CA HIS A 91 14.04 5.10 -2.91
C HIS A 91 13.93 4.13 -4.06
N ASP A 92 14.97 4.16 -4.88
CA ASP A 92 15.21 3.20 -5.92
C ASP A 92 16.23 2.18 -5.44
N GLY A 93 15.99 0.91 -5.71
CA GLY A 93 16.92 -0.13 -5.30
C GLY A 93 16.80 -1.40 -6.11
N GLY A 94 17.62 -2.37 -5.73
CA GLY A 94 17.59 -3.72 -6.26
C GLY A 94 17.71 -4.73 -5.12
N SER A 95 17.23 -5.93 -5.33
CA SER A 95 17.45 -7.08 -4.45
C SER A 95 17.81 -8.28 -5.31
N GLY A 96 18.77 -9.08 -4.88
CA GLY A 96 18.97 -10.42 -5.45
C GLY A 96 17.90 -11.40 -4.97
N THR A 97 17.82 -12.56 -5.60
CA THR A 97 16.82 -13.60 -5.29
C THR A 97 16.76 -13.99 -3.82
N LEU A 98 17.90 -14.15 -3.13
CA LEU A 98 17.87 -14.49 -1.69
C LEU A 98 17.17 -13.41 -0.85
N GLY A 99 17.43 -12.13 -1.14
CA GLY A 99 16.78 -11.02 -0.44
C GLY A 99 15.28 -11.00 -0.69
N MET A 100 14.88 -11.29 -1.93
CA MET A 100 13.47 -11.42 -2.30
C MET A 100 12.82 -12.63 -1.61
N PHE A 101 13.47 -13.78 -1.58
CA PHE A 101 12.98 -14.96 -0.87
C PHE A 101 12.77 -14.69 0.61
N GLY A 102 13.72 -14.02 1.25
CA GLY A 102 13.60 -13.55 2.62
C GLY A 102 12.30 -12.78 2.84
N SER A 103 12.15 -11.68 2.10
CA SER A 103 11.03 -10.75 2.30
C SER A 103 9.66 -11.23 1.83
N LEU A 104 9.57 -12.08 0.80
CA LEU A 104 8.28 -12.51 0.22
C LEU A 104 7.78 -13.86 0.72
N PHE A 105 8.67 -14.79 1.02
CA PHE A 105 8.28 -16.18 1.25
C PHE A 105 8.77 -16.71 2.59
N PHE A 106 10.04 -16.49 2.94
CA PHE A 106 10.58 -17.04 4.18
C PHE A 106 9.95 -16.38 5.40
N ASP A 107 9.72 -15.08 5.37
CA ASP A 107 9.01 -14.38 6.45
C ASP A 107 7.53 -14.78 6.48
N TRP A 108 6.90 -15.05 5.32
CA TRP A 108 5.50 -15.51 5.25
C TRP A 108 5.32 -16.90 5.88
N PHE A 109 6.18 -17.87 5.55
CA PHE A 109 6.06 -19.24 6.06
C PHE A 109 6.91 -19.52 7.30
N GLU A 110 7.42 -18.47 7.96
CA GLU A 110 8.33 -18.58 9.11
C GLU A 110 9.47 -19.58 8.88
N THR A 111 10.02 -19.58 7.66
CA THR A 111 10.96 -20.61 7.20
C THR A 111 12.24 -20.58 8.04
N ASN A 112 12.61 -21.74 8.61
CA ASN A 112 13.83 -21.86 9.39
C ASN A 112 15.07 -21.89 8.47
N ARG A 113 15.59 -20.70 8.16
CA ARG A 113 16.77 -20.51 7.31
C ARG A 113 18.03 -21.22 7.83
N SER A 114 18.17 -21.36 9.15
CA SER A 114 19.33 -22.04 9.75
C SER A 114 19.39 -23.51 9.34
N ILE A 115 18.23 -24.17 9.25
CA ILE A 115 18.15 -25.56 8.75
C ILE A 115 18.58 -25.57 7.28
N LEU A 116 17.96 -24.76 6.41
CA LEU A 116 18.32 -24.69 4.99
C LEU A 116 19.83 -24.52 4.78
N TRP A 117 20.47 -23.63 5.54
CA TRP A 117 21.90 -23.37 5.44
C TRP A 117 22.76 -24.56 5.88
N GLN A 118 22.38 -25.27 6.93
CA GLN A 118 23.08 -26.48 7.40
C GLN A 118 23.09 -27.58 6.33
N TYR A 119 22.05 -27.64 5.49
CA TYR A 119 21.93 -28.59 4.39
C TYR A 119 22.46 -28.05 3.05
N GLY A 120 23.19 -26.93 3.06
CA GLY A 120 23.88 -26.40 1.87
C GLY A 120 23.07 -25.42 1.04
N TYR A 121 21.81 -25.13 1.40
CA TYR A 121 20.93 -24.17 0.72
C TYR A 121 21.11 -22.75 1.25
N TYR A 122 22.35 -22.29 1.34
CA TYR A 122 22.71 -20.95 1.77
C TYR A 122 22.92 -20.02 0.57
N GLN A 123 23.37 -18.79 0.85
CA GLN A 123 23.45 -17.73 -0.14
C GLN A 123 24.18 -18.12 -1.44
N SER A 124 25.32 -18.81 -1.37
CA SER A 124 26.05 -19.17 -2.61
C SER A 124 25.26 -20.12 -3.50
N PHE A 125 24.47 -21.03 -2.93
CA PHE A 125 23.61 -21.93 -3.68
C PHE A 125 22.53 -21.14 -4.41
N ILE A 126 21.84 -20.23 -3.71
CA ILE A 126 20.75 -19.44 -4.28
C ILE A 126 21.29 -18.48 -5.34
N ASP A 127 22.37 -17.76 -5.07
CA ASP A 127 22.97 -16.80 -6.01
C ASP A 127 23.50 -17.50 -7.27
N SER A 128 23.94 -18.76 -7.17
CA SER A 128 24.43 -19.54 -8.32
C SER A 128 23.31 -20.13 -9.19
N ASN A 129 22.21 -20.58 -8.58
CA ASN A 129 21.12 -21.23 -9.29
C ASN A 129 20.02 -20.25 -9.73
N TYR A 130 19.88 -19.11 -9.05
CA TYR A 130 18.85 -18.09 -9.31
C TYR A 130 19.47 -16.68 -9.35
N PRO A 131 20.36 -16.37 -10.31
CA PRO A 131 21.19 -15.15 -10.32
C PRO A 131 20.43 -13.86 -10.70
N ASN A 132 19.11 -13.84 -10.57
CA ASN A 132 18.27 -12.69 -10.91
C ASN A 132 18.41 -11.56 -9.88
N ASN A 133 18.38 -10.33 -10.40
CA ASN A 133 18.27 -9.11 -9.60
C ASN A 133 16.98 -8.39 -10.00
N TYR A 134 16.23 -7.95 -8.99
CA TYR A 134 14.92 -7.36 -9.18
C TYR A 134 14.99 -5.88 -8.84
N ASN A 135 14.64 -5.04 -9.81
CA ASN A 135 14.58 -3.60 -9.61
C ASN A 135 13.26 -3.22 -8.96
N GLN A 136 13.33 -2.34 -7.97
CA GLN A 136 12.19 -2.04 -7.12
C GLN A 136 12.16 -0.58 -6.72
N TRP A 137 10.94 -0.09 -6.50
CA TRP A 137 10.71 1.08 -5.67
C TRP A 137 10.56 0.64 -4.22
N ARG A 138 11.20 1.38 -3.32
CA ARG A 138 11.14 1.17 -1.87
C ARG A 138 10.60 2.44 -1.22
N PRO A 139 9.28 2.61 -1.12
CA PRO A 139 8.70 3.67 -0.32
C PRO A 139 8.99 3.46 1.18
N PHE A 140 9.22 4.56 1.89
CA PHE A 140 9.51 4.58 3.33
C PHE A 140 8.33 5.24 4.04
N PHE A 141 7.74 4.51 4.97
CA PHE A 141 6.65 4.99 5.80
C PHE A 141 7.05 5.04 7.25
N THR A 142 6.56 6.06 7.95
CA THR A 142 6.26 5.90 9.36
C THR A 142 4.83 5.39 9.47
N PHE A 143 4.64 4.24 10.12
CA PHE A 143 3.35 3.57 10.24
C PHE A 143 2.93 3.44 11.70
N TRP A 144 1.66 3.73 11.97
CA TRP A 144 0.99 3.48 13.23
C TRP A 144 -0.08 2.39 13.01
N PRO A 145 -0.08 1.32 13.80
CA PRO A 145 -1.06 0.25 13.68
C PRO A 145 -2.47 0.74 14.03
N PHE A 146 -3.48 -0.04 13.68
CA PHE A 146 -4.86 0.24 14.05
C PHE A 146 -5.03 0.30 15.57
N GLY A 147 -5.63 1.38 16.06
CA GLY A 147 -6.01 1.54 17.45
C GLY A 147 -7.14 2.58 17.60
N THR A 148 -7.84 2.54 18.73
CA THR A 148 -8.93 3.51 19.03
C THR A 148 -8.43 4.78 19.72
N GLU A 149 -7.21 4.74 20.24
CA GLU A 149 -6.58 5.87 20.92
C GLU A 149 -5.98 6.88 19.91
N PRO A 150 -5.85 8.16 20.27
CA PRO A 150 -5.18 9.15 19.43
C PRO A 150 -3.75 8.74 19.09
N PHE A 151 -3.30 9.06 17.88
CA PHE A 151 -1.95 8.71 17.42
C PHE A 151 -0.86 9.31 18.34
N ASP A 152 -0.15 8.46 19.06
CA ASP A 152 1.07 8.85 19.76
C ASP A 152 2.23 8.98 18.76
N ASN A 153 2.56 10.22 18.40
CA ASN A 153 3.63 10.51 17.45
C ASN A 153 5.04 10.26 18.01
N TYR A 154 5.20 9.84 19.27
CA TYR A 154 6.50 9.68 19.93
C TYR A 154 6.93 8.23 20.14
N ASN A 155 6.01 7.29 20.38
CA ASN A 155 6.40 5.95 20.86
C ASN A 155 5.78 4.74 20.14
N ASN A 156 4.76 4.91 19.30
CA ASN A 156 4.00 3.78 18.73
C ASN A 156 4.11 3.66 17.21
N SER A 157 5.12 4.30 16.62
CA SER A 157 5.35 4.26 15.19
C SER A 157 6.52 3.36 14.83
N PHE A 158 6.37 2.53 13.80
CA PHE A 158 7.49 1.78 13.24
C PHE A 158 7.79 2.23 11.81
N LEU A 159 9.03 1.97 11.39
CA LEU A 159 9.44 2.20 10.01
C LEU A 159 8.98 1.00 9.19
N SER A 160 8.12 1.26 8.21
CA SER A 160 7.72 0.28 7.20
C SER A 160 8.39 0.61 5.87
N MET A 161 8.94 -0.41 5.23
CA MET A 161 9.69 -0.32 3.97
C MET A 161 9.14 -1.35 2.98
N PRO A 162 7.87 -1.23 2.56
CA PRO A 162 7.36 -2.10 1.51
C PRO A 162 8.14 -1.84 0.22
N PHE A 163 8.06 -2.77 -0.70
CA PHE A 163 8.66 -2.62 -2.01
C PHE A 163 7.67 -2.99 -3.10
N LEU A 164 7.88 -2.40 -4.26
CA LEU A 164 7.11 -2.65 -5.46
C LEU A 164 8.10 -2.98 -6.57
N PHE A 165 7.91 -4.10 -7.26
CA PHE A 165 8.65 -4.37 -8.48
C PHE A 165 8.45 -3.25 -9.50
N ARG A 166 9.45 -3.00 -10.33
CA ARG A 166 9.31 -2.03 -11.43
C ARG A 166 8.66 -2.64 -12.66
N GLU A 167 9.00 -3.89 -12.91
CA GLU A 167 8.54 -4.64 -14.08
C GLU A 167 7.54 -5.71 -13.62
N PRO A 168 6.32 -5.76 -14.18
CA PRO A 168 5.34 -6.81 -13.85
C PRO A 168 5.87 -8.24 -14.02
N LEU A 169 6.76 -8.47 -14.99
CA LEU A 169 7.38 -9.79 -15.22
C LEU A 169 8.28 -10.27 -14.07
N ASP A 170 8.75 -9.36 -13.22
CA ASP A 170 9.55 -9.73 -12.05
C ASP A 170 8.73 -10.56 -11.05
N PHE A 171 7.40 -10.39 -11.01
CA PHE A 171 6.50 -11.23 -10.20
C PHE A 171 6.54 -12.69 -10.64
N GLN A 172 6.46 -12.94 -11.95
CA GLN A 172 6.52 -14.29 -12.50
C GLN A 172 7.91 -14.91 -12.25
N SER A 173 8.96 -14.14 -12.52
CA SER A 173 10.34 -14.57 -12.33
C SER A 173 10.63 -14.99 -10.88
N ILE A 174 10.21 -14.19 -9.90
CA ILE A 174 10.47 -14.51 -8.49
C ILE A 174 9.61 -15.70 -8.01
N LEU A 175 8.36 -15.81 -8.46
CA LEU A 175 7.48 -16.92 -8.10
C LEU A 175 8.00 -18.25 -8.66
N ASN A 176 8.42 -18.26 -9.92
CA ASN A 176 8.98 -19.45 -10.57
C ASN A 176 10.27 -19.89 -9.86
N ASN A 177 11.17 -18.95 -9.59
CA ASN A 177 12.40 -19.24 -8.84
C ASN A 177 12.10 -19.83 -7.45
N TYR A 178 11.11 -19.28 -6.75
CA TYR A 178 10.69 -19.80 -5.45
C TYR A 178 10.12 -21.22 -5.54
N ASN A 179 9.17 -21.46 -6.45
CA ASN A 179 8.55 -22.77 -6.62
C ASN A 179 9.56 -23.83 -7.05
N ASP A 180 10.51 -23.48 -7.93
CA ASP A 180 11.61 -24.35 -8.32
C ASP A 180 12.51 -24.67 -7.11
N PHE A 181 12.87 -23.66 -6.32
CA PHE A 181 13.66 -23.85 -5.10
C PHE A 181 12.92 -24.72 -4.08
N ALA A 182 11.65 -24.44 -3.81
CA ALA A 182 10.80 -25.22 -2.93
C ALA A 182 10.69 -26.68 -3.40
N ALA A 183 10.60 -26.94 -4.71
CA ALA A 183 10.62 -28.29 -5.27
C ALA A 183 11.96 -29.01 -5.02
N VAL A 184 13.09 -28.31 -5.11
CA VAL A 184 14.41 -28.88 -4.75
C VAL A 184 14.44 -29.29 -3.27
N ILE A 185 14.00 -28.40 -2.37
CA ILE A 185 13.93 -28.67 -0.93
C ILE A 185 12.99 -29.84 -0.62
N ASN A 186 11.81 -29.86 -1.23
CA ASN A 186 10.80 -30.90 -1.01
C ASN A 186 11.24 -32.28 -1.51
N ASN A 187 12.19 -32.34 -2.45
CA ASN A 187 12.77 -33.57 -2.96
C ASN A 187 14.06 -33.99 -2.24
N ASP A 188 14.59 -33.16 -1.32
CA ASP A 188 15.76 -33.51 -0.53
C ASP A 188 15.40 -34.50 0.58
N THR A 189 15.84 -35.75 0.41
CA THR A 189 15.56 -36.84 1.36
C THR A 189 16.01 -36.56 2.79
N ALA A 190 17.06 -35.77 3.00
CA ALA A 190 17.58 -35.47 4.33
C ALA A 190 16.74 -34.41 5.03
N LEU A 191 16.23 -33.41 4.28
CA LEU A 191 15.24 -32.45 4.79
C LEU A 191 13.88 -33.09 5.02
N GLN A 192 13.46 -34.02 4.15
CA GLN A 192 12.22 -34.78 4.36
C GLN A 192 12.30 -35.66 5.61
N ALA A 193 13.47 -36.21 5.95
CA ALA A 193 13.66 -37.00 7.17
C ALA A 193 13.42 -36.21 8.47
N ILE A 194 13.48 -34.87 8.43
CA ILE A 194 13.16 -33.99 9.56
C ILE A 194 11.82 -33.25 9.37
N ASN A 195 10.97 -33.72 8.45
CA ASN A 195 9.68 -33.12 8.08
C ASN A 195 9.79 -31.64 7.67
N PHE A 196 10.91 -31.24 7.06
CA PHE A 196 11.06 -29.91 6.52
C PHE A 196 10.51 -29.87 5.09
N SER A 197 9.53 -29.01 4.84
CA SER A 197 8.95 -28.79 3.51
C SER A 197 8.67 -27.32 3.29
N MET A 198 8.59 -26.93 2.02
CA MET A 198 8.24 -25.59 1.59
C MET A 198 6.99 -25.64 0.70
N PRO A 199 6.03 -24.73 0.87
CA PRO A 199 4.83 -24.73 0.05
C PRO A 199 5.15 -24.36 -1.40
N ILE A 200 4.35 -24.89 -2.32
CA ILE A 200 4.31 -24.46 -3.72
C ILE A 200 3.12 -23.51 -3.87
N LEU A 201 3.33 -22.37 -4.52
CA LEU A 201 2.36 -21.30 -4.59
C LEU A 201 1.80 -21.11 -5.99
N SER A 202 0.51 -20.79 -6.05
CA SER A 202 -0.14 -20.27 -7.26
C SER A 202 0.14 -18.78 -7.44
N GLY A 203 -0.08 -18.26 -8.67
CA GLY A 203 -0.04 -16.83 -8.93
C GLY A 203 -1.06 -16.06 -8.09
N ASP A 204 -2.27 -16.60 -7.93
CA ASP A 204 -3.34 -16.04 -7.10
C ASP A 204 -2.93 -15.89 -5.62
N ASP A 205 -2.33 -16.93 -5.03
CA ASP A 205 -1.91 -16.89 -3.61
C ASP A 205 -0.76 -15.92 -3.40
N PHE A 206 0.21 -15.91 -4.31
CA PHE A 206 1.33 -14.99 -4.25
C PHE A 206 0.86 -13.53 -4.38
N LEU A 207 0.02 -13.23 -5.38
CA LEU A 207 -0.50 -11.88 -5.58
C LEU A 207 -1.39 -11.43 -4.42
N TRP A 208 -2.23 -12.32 -3.88
CA TRP A 208 -3.05 -12.05 -2.70
C TRP A 208 -2.19 -11.61 -1.52
N ARG A 209 -1.14 -12.38 -1.18
CA ARG A 209 -0.24 -12.02 -0.08
C ARG A 209 0.44 -10.70 -0.34
N PHE A 210 0.98 -10.52 -1.54
CA PHE A 210 1.67 -9.30 -1.93
C PHE A 210 0.77 -8.07 -1.77
N ILE A 211 -0.48 -8.14 -2.24
CA ILE A 211 -1.42 -7.02 -2.15
C ILE A 211 -1.84 -6.76 -0.70
N LEU A 212 -2.07 -7.80 0.10
CA LEU A 212 -2.48 -7.66 1.49
C LEU A 212 -1.42 -6.93 2.34
N GLU A 213 -0.14 -7.19 2.09
CA GLU A 213 0.97 -6.57 2.82
C GLU A 213 1.36 -5.17 2.31
N ASN A 214 0.91 -4.78 1.12
CA ASN A 214 1.35 -3.54 0.47
C ASN A 214 0.19 -2.54 0.30
N TYR A 215 0.23 -1.45 1.07
CA TYR A 215 -0.78 -0.38 1.03
C TYR A 215 -0.51 0.64 -0.09
N VAL A 216 0.27 0.23 -1.10
CA VAL A 216 0.75 1.05 -2.20
C VAL A 216 0.70 0.30 -3.51
N MET A 217 0.54 1.03 -4.60
CA MET A 217 0.50 0.50 -5.95
C MET A 217 1.16 1.44 -6.96
N VAL A 218 1.62 0.84 -8.06
CA VAL A 218 2.32 1.50 -9.15
C VAL A 218 1.35 2.12 -10.15
N TYR A 219 1.67 3.29 -10.71
CA TYR A 219 0.88 3.98 -11.72
C TYR A 219 1.42 3.76 -13.15
N PRO A 220 0.56 3.59 -14.18
CA PRO A 220 -0.91 3.50 -14.14
C PRO A 220 -1.42 2.17 -13.57
N ILE A 221 -2.23 2.24 -12.51
CA ILE A 221 -2.62 1.10 -11.67
C ILE A 221 -3.29 -0.01 -12.46
N LYS A 222 -4.25 0.34 -13.33
CA LYS A 222 -4.97 -0.61 -14.18
C LYS A 222 -4.01 -1.45 -15.03
N ASN A 223 -3.12 -0.77 -15.75
CA ASN A 223 -2.21 -1.41 -16.71
C ASN A 223 -1.21 -2.29 -15.96
N TYR A 224 -0.61 -1.73 -14.91
CA TYR A 224 0.36 -2.45 -14.09
C TYR A 224 -0.23 -3.74 -13.50
N LEU A 225 -1.38 -3.66 -12.83
CA LEU A 225 -2.01 -4.82 -12.23
C LEU A 225 -2.53 -5.83 -13.26
N THR A 226 -3.00 -5.36 -14.43
CA THR A 226 -3.41 -6.26 -15.52
C THR A 226 -2.21 -7.06 -16.03
N GLU A 227 -1.05 -6.42 -16.22
CA GLU A 227 0.17 -7.12 -16.63
C GLU A 227 0.67 -8.08 -15.56
N VAL A 228 0.59 -7.71 -14.27
CA VAL A 228 0.96 -8.61 -13.16
C VAL A 228 0.06 -9.85 -13.14
N ILE A 229 -1.26 -9.67 -13.22
CA ILE A 229 -2.23 -10.79 -13.25
C ILE A 229 -1.97 -11.72 -14.43
N ASN A 230 -1.72 -11.15 -15.62
CA ASN A 230 -1.42 -11.95 -16.80
C ASN A 230 -0.09 -12.69 -16.68
N ALA A 231 0.95 -12.05 -16.13
CA ALA A 231 2.27 -12.66 -15.93
C ALA A 231 2.23 -13.79 -14.89
N LEU A 232 1.41 -13.64 -13.84
CA LEU A 232 1.20 -14.66 -12.82
C LEU A 232 0.14 -15.70 -13.20
N GLU A 233 -0.49 -15.55 -14.35
CA GLU A 233 -1.57 -16.43 -14.82
C GLU A 233 -2.69 -16.58 -13.78
N CYS A 234 -3.05 -15.50 -13.07
CA CYS A 234 -4.07 -15.59 -12.02
C CYS A 234 -5.47 -15.87 -12.59
N GLU A 235 -6.22 -16.75 -11.94
CA GLU A 235 -7.57 -17.16 -12.39
C GLU A 235 -8.69 -16.46 -11.62
N ASN A 236 -8.46 -16.15 -10.35
CA ASN A 236 -9.47 -15.66 -9.41
C ASN A 236 -9.30 -14.18 -9.06
N VAL A 237 -8.55 -13.45 -9.88
CA VAL A 237 -8.26 -12.02 -9.69
C VAL A 237 -8.67 -11.24 -10.92
N THR A 238 -9.30 -10.08 -10.70
CA THR A 238 -9.69 -9.17 -11.78
C THR A 238 -9.35 -7.72 -11.42
N VAL A 239 -9.14 -6.88 -12.43
CA VAL A 239 -8.86 -5.45 -12.26
C VAL A 239 -9.94 -4.62 -12.91
N GLN A 240 -10.47 -3.66 -12.15
CA GLN A 240 -11.42 -2.66 -12.62
C GLN A 240 -10.87 -1.27 -12.27
N ASP A 241 -10.35 -0.58 -13.27
CA ASP A 241 -9.74 0.75 -13.13
C ASP A 241 -8.61 0.78 -12.09
N ASN A 242 -8.81 1.42 -10.95
CA ASN A 242 -7.85 1.52 -9.84
C ASN A 242 -8.08 0.48 -8.73
N LYS A 243 -8.91 -0.53 -9.00
CA LYS A 243 -9.35 -1.54 -8.04
C LYS A 243 -8.96 -2.93 -8.49
N ILE A 244 -8.46 -3.73 -7.56
CA ILE A 244 -8.23 -5.17 -7.73
C ILE A 244 -9.22 -5.95 -6.88
N ILE A 245 -9.78 -7.00 -7.47
CA ILE A 245 -10.86 -7.80 -6.90
C ILE A 245 -10.39 -9.25 -6.88
N PHE A 246 -10.32 -9.82 -5.69
CA PHE A 246 -10.01 -11.22 -5.44
C PHE A 246 -11.30 -11.98 -5.14
N ARG A 247 -11.47 -13.14 -5.79
CA ARG A 247 -12.43 -14.16 -5.39
C ARG A 247 -11.66 -15.22 -4.62
N ARG A 248 -12.06 -15.48 -3.39
CA ARG A 248 -11.34 -16.37 -2.47
C ARG A 248 -12.33 -17.37 -1.88
N PHE A 249 -11.78 -18.44 -1.32
CA PHE A 249 -12.53 -19.44 -0.60
C PHE A 249 -11.94 -19.60 0.79
N GLY A 250 -12.76 -19.40 1.81
CA GLY A 250 -12.44 -19.64 3.22
C GLY A 250 -13.27 -20.82 3.72
N GLU A 251 -14.09 -20.58 4.75
CA GLU A 251 -15.20 -21.48 5.07
C GLU A 251 -16.26 -21.49 3.95
N LYS A 252 -16.45 -20.33 3.31
CA LYS A 252 -17.33 -20.10 2.16
C LYS A 252 -16.63 -19.20 1.11
N PRO A 253 -17.15 -19.11 -0.12
CA PRO A 253 -16.65 -18.15 -1.10
C PRO A 253 -16.87 -16.71 -0.64
N TYR A 254 -15.87 -15.85 -0.84
CA TYR A 254 -15.94 -14.43 -0.51
C TYR A 254 -15.16 -13.58 -1.51
N ILE A 255 -15.43 -12.28 -1.50
CA ILE A 255 -14.81 -11.29 -2.39
C ILE A 255 -14.07 -10.27 -1.54
N THR A 256 -12.82 -9.98 -1.92
CA THR A 256 -12.05 -8.88 -1.35
C THR A 256 -11.68 -7.88 -2.45
N GLU A 257 -11.97 -6.61 -2.20
CA GLU A 257 -11.67 -5.51 -3.11
C GLU A 257 -10.67 -4.55 -2.46
N PHE A 258 -9.58 -4.24 -3.17
CA PHE A 258 -8.65 -3.18 -2.80
C PHE A 258 -8.69 -2.08 -3.85
N THR A 259 -9.06 -0.87 -3.45
CA THR A 259 -9.07 0.31 -4.33
C THR A 259 -7.95 1.24 -3.94
N TYR A 260 -7.23 1.77 -4.92
CA TYR A 260 -6.12 2.70 -4.71
C TYR A 260 -6.46 4.10 -5.23
N ASN A 261 -6.03 5.16 -4.55
CA ASN A 261 -6.26 6.52 -5.02
C ASN A 261 -5.30 6.91 -6.18
N SER A 262 -5.41 8.15 -6.67
CA SER A 262 -4.61 8.64 -7.80
C SER A 262 -3.10 8.69 -7.55
N GLN A 263 -2.66 8.63 -6.28
CA GLN A 263 -1.24 8.57 -5.90
C GLN A 263 -0.74 7.13 -5.75
N GLY A 264 -1.62 6.14 -5.94
CA GLY A 264 -1.31 4.73 -5.71
C GLY A 264 -1.34 4.33 -4.23
N LEU A 265 -1.80 5.17 -3.31
CA LEU A 265 -2.03 4.75 -1.91
C LEU A 265 -3.35 3.99 -1.81
N LEU A 266 -3.39 2.98 -0.95
CA LEU A 266 -4.63 2.27 -0.63
C LEU A 266 -5.70 3.27 -0.18
N ASP A 267 -6.90 3.13 -0.71
CA ASP A 267 -8.02 4.01 -0.44
C ASP A 267 -9.14 3.28 0.32
N THR A 268 -9.58 2.15 -0.21
CA THR A 268 -10.59 1.32 0.44
C THR A 268 -10.22 -0.15 0.37
N VAL A 269 -10.57 -0.87 1.43
CA VAL A 269 -10.63 -2.33 1.46
C VAL A 269 -12.05 -2.73 1.76
N VAL A 270 -12.61 -3.63 0.96
CA VAL A 270 -13.97 -4.13 1.15
C VAL A 270 -13.91 -5.65 1.12
N VAL A 271 -14.47 -6.30 2.13
CA VAL A 271 -14.67 -7.75 2.14
C VAL A 271 -16.16 -8.03 2.17
N LYS A 272 -16.61 -8.94 1.32
CA LYS A 272 -18.01 -9.31 1.16
C LYS A 272 -18.15 -10.82 1.02
N ASP A 273 -19.32 -11.34 1.37
CA ASP A 273 -19.69 -12.70 0.97
C ASP A 273 -19.99 -12.77 -0.54
N ASN A 274 -20.36 -13.97 -1.00
CA ASN A 274 -20.69 -14.22 -2.39
C ASN A 274 -22.04 -13.61 -2.85
N ASP A 275 -22.87 -13.15 -1.90
CA ASP A 275 -24.15 -12.47 -2.14
C ASP A 275 -24.00 -10.92 -2.09
N ASP A 276 -22.76 -10.43 -2.12
CA ASP A 276 -22.38 -9.02 -2.00
C ASP A 276 -22.73 -8.37 -0.64
N SER A 277 -23.05 -9.16 0.39
CA SER A 277 -23.23 -8.65 1.75
C SER A 277 -21.90 -8.22 2.33
N LEU A 278 -21.86 -7.02 2.89
CA LEU A 278 -20.64 -6.46 3.47
C LEU A 278 -20.25 -7.21 4.75
N ILE A 279 -18.99 -7.62 4.85
CA ILE A 279 -18.40 -8.24 6.05
C ILE A 279 -17.44 -7.26 6.73
N TYR A 280 -16.61 -6.58 5.94
CA TYR A 280 -15.57 -5.70 6.48
C TYR A 280 -15.29 -4.52 5.55
N LYS A 281 -14.99 -3.36 6.13
CA LYS A 281 -14.63 -2.18 5.34
C LYS A 281 -13.63 -1.26 6.05
N ILE A 282 -12.51 -1.02 5.37
CA ILE A 282 -11.60 0.09 5.66
C ILE A 282 -11.83 1.18 4.61
N THR A 283 -11.86 2.43 5.07
CA THR A 283 -11.76 3.60 4.20
C THR A 283 -10.55 4.44 4.60
N SER A 284 -10.10 5.28 3.68
CA SER A 284 -8.99 6.17 3.94
C SER A 284 -9.39 7.65 3.84
N SER A 285 -8.60 8.51 4.47
CA SER A 285 -8.68 9.96 4.31
C SER A 285 -7.28 10.58 4.31
N ASN A 286 -7.12 11.62 3.50
CA ASN A 286 -5.83 12.32 3.37
C ASN A 286 -5.88 13.66 4.11
N LEU A 287 -4.94 13.86 5.04
CA LEU A 287 -4.87 15.06 5.88
C LEU A 287 -4.62 16.36 5.07
N LYS A 288 -4.02 16.29 3.87
CA LYS A 288 -3.81 17.50 3.03
C LYS A 288 -5.14 18.18 2.71
N PHE A 289 -6.18 17.41 2.38
CA PHE A 289 -7.50 17.96 2.07
C PHE A 289 -8.12 18.67 3.28
N VAL A 290 -7.93 18.14 4.48
CA VAL A 290 -8.42 18.76 5.73
C VAL A 290 -7.79 20.15 5.92
N VAL A 291 -6.49 20.28 5.69
CA VAL A 291 -5.79 21.57 5.77
C VAL A 291 -6.35 22.57 4.76
N TYR A 292 -6.56 22.16 3.51
CA TYR A 292 -7.14 23.05 2.49
C TYR A 292 -8.58 23.47 2.82
N ILE A 293 -9.39 22.59 3.40
CA ILE A 293 -10.74 22.92 3.87
C ILE A 293 -10.68 23.96 4.99
N ILE A 294 -9.80 23.78 5.98
CA ILE A 294 -9.62 24.74 7.08
C ILE A 294 -9.19 26.11 6.53
N ILE A 295 -8.24 26.15 5.58
CA ILE A 295 -7.82 27.39 4.90
C ILE A 295 -9.00 28.03 4.15
N GLY A 296 -9.78 27.25 3.41
CA GLY A 296 -10.94 27.73 2.67
C GLY A 296 -12.00 28.37 3.59
N ILE A 297 -12.35 27.70 4.69
CA ILE A 297 -13.29 28.22 5.69
C ILE A 297 -12.76 29.50 6.34
N SER A 298 -11.47 29.53 6.68
CA SER A 298 -10.81 30.69 7.29
C SER A 298 -10.84 31.91 6.34
N LEU A 299 -10.49 31.70 5.08
CA LEU A 299 -10.53 32.75 4.05
C LEU A 299 -11.95 33.25 3.77
N GLY A 300 -12.93 32.34 3.69
CA GLY A 300 -14.34 32.69 3.53
C GLY A 300 -14.85 33.55 4.68
N THR A 301 -14.48 33.22 5.92
CA THR A 301 -14.83 33.98 7.12
C THR A 301 -14.21 35.38 7.12
N ILE A 302 -12.93 35.50 6.74
CA ILE A 302 -12.25 36.80 6.62
C ILE A 302 -12.93 37.67 5.56
N LEU A 303 -13.23 37.12 4.39
CA LEU A 303 -13.91 37.85 3.31
C LEU A 303 -15.32 38.28 3.73
N GLY A 304 -16.05 37.42 4.42
CA GLY A 304 -17.37 37.73 5.00
C GLY A 304 -17.30 38.88 6.00
N LEU A 305 -16.34 38.87 6.92
CA LEU A 305 -16.12 39.95 7.90
C LEU A 305 -15.74 41.28 7.21
N ILE A 306 -14.89 41.23 6.18
CA ILE A 306 -14.53 42.42 5.38
C ILE A 306 -15.78 42.97 4.67
N GLY A 307 -16.55 42.12 4.00
CA GLY A 307 -17.79 42.50 3.31
C GLY A 307 -18.81 43.12 4.26
N PHE A 308 -19.04 42.51 5.42
CA PHE A 308 -19.91 43.03 6.46
C PHE A 308 -19.44 44.39 7.00
N SER A 309 -18.13 44.59 7.19
CA SER A 309 -17.56 45.87 7.63
C SER A 309 -17.77 46.99 6.60
N PHE A 310 -17.68 46.69 5.30
CA PHE A 310 -17.98 47.65 4.24
C PHE A 310 -19.48 47.95 4.11
N TYR A 311 -20.34 46.94 4.29
CA TYR A 311 -21.79 47.12 4.29
C TYR A 311 -22.27 47.99 5.46
N ARG A 312 -21.76 47.73 6.68
CA ARG A 312 -22.11 48.49 7.89
C ARG A 312 -21.61 49.95 7.87
N LYS A 313 -20.61 50.28 7.07
CA LYS A 313 -20.09 51.66 6.90
C LYS A 313 -20.90 52.49 5.91
N ARG A 314 -21.90 51.91 5.26
CA ARG A 314 -22.82 52.57 4.33
C ARG A 314 -24.15 52.82 5.03
#